data_AF-A0A1H3BSL4-F1
#
_entry.id   AF-A0A1H3BSL4-F1
#
_cell.length_a   1.000
_cell.length_b   1.000
_cell.length_c   1.000
_cell.angle_alpha   90.00
_cell.angle_beta   90.00
_cell.angle_gamma   90.00
#
_symmetry.space_group_name_H-M   'P 1'
#
loop_
_entity.id
_entity.type
_entity.pdbx_description
1 polymer ?
#
loop_
_entity_poly.entity_id
_entity_poly.type
_entity_poly.pdbx_seq_one_letter_code
_entity_poly.pdbx_strand_id
1 'polypeptide(L)' 'MKIHFVLGACTLTLGACTQDVRPLPYTPTPLPAVATQEATLSTTVVSPISHPNPLAGYTYRGPTGPRDWRTVNQEQSEGN' A
#
# COMPACT_ATOMS: atom_id res chain seq x y z
N MET A 1 47.59 4.72 -26.57
CA MET A 1 46.56 4.18 -25.65
C MET A 1 46.92 4.57 -24.24
N LYS A 2 46.02 5.30 -23.57
CA LYS A 2 46.24 6.00 -22.30
C LYS A 2 45.08 5.58 -21.38
N ILE A 3 45.41 5.32 -20.11
CA ILE A 3 44.51 5.23 -18.94
C ILE A 3 43.82 3.86 -18.74
N HIS A 4 44.43 3.01 -17.89
CA HIS A 4 43.79 1.81 -17.30
C HIS A 4 44.01 1.67 -15.78
N PHE A 5 44.22 2.76 -15.03
CA PHE A 5 44.50 2.63 -13.58
C PHE A 5 43.79 3.61 -12.64
N VAL A 6 42.79 4.38 -13.10
CA VAL A 6 42.15 5.41 -12.24
C VAL A 6 40.69 5.09 -11.89
N LEU A 7 40.22 3.86 -12.10
CA LEU A 7 38.81 3.50 -11.80
C LEU A 7 38.62 2.65 -10.53
N GLY A 8 39.66 2.45 -9.72
CA GLY A 8 39.59 1.60 -8.52
C GLY A 8 39.47 2.34 -7.18
N ALA A 9 39.80 3.64 -7.12
CA ALA A 9 39.95 4.36 -5.85
C ALA A 9 38.69 5.09 -5.36
N CYS A 10 37.68 5.28 -6.21
CA CYS A 10 36.51 6.11 -5.88
C CYS A 10 35.38 5.38 -5.13
N THR A 11 35.45 4.06 -4.97
CA THR A 11 34.36 3.28 -4.34
C THR A 11 34.49 3.11 -2.83
N LEU A 12 35.65 3.44 -2.24
CA LEU A 12 35.89 3.22 -0.80
C LEU A 12 35.47 4.40 0.10
N THR A 13 35.25 5.60 -0.45
CA THR A 13 34.90 6.78 0.37
C THR A 13 33.39 7.01 0.52
N LEU A 14 32.54 6.32 -0.24
CA LEU A 14 31.08 6.41 -0.13
C LEU A 14 30.49 5.47 0.95
N GLY A 15 31.30 4.59 1.54
CA GLY A 15 30.87 3.67 2.61
C GLY A 15 30.94 4.24 4.03
N ALA A 16 31.49 5.44 4.22
CA ALA A 16 31.69 6.01 5.55
C ALA A 16 30.49 6.82 6.08
N CYS A 17 29.58 7.27 5.20
CA CYS A 17 28.43 8.09 5.62
C CYS A 17 27.18 7.27 6.00
N THR A 18 27.20 5.94 5.90
CA THR A 18 26.08 5.08 6.27
C THR A 18 26.23 4.47 7.67
N GLN A 19 27.31 4.77 8.38
CA GLN A 19 27.62 4.15 9.68
C GLN A 19 27.11 4.94 10.88
N ASP A 20 26.55 6.14 10.69
CA ASP A 20 25.94 6.92 11.76
C ASP A 20 24.42 6.72 11.82
N VAL A 21 23.97 5.48 11.57
CA VAL A 21 22.65 5.06 12.05
C VAL A 21 22.82 4.71 13.52
N ARG A 22 22.96 5.76 14.36
CA ARG A 22 22.61 5.66 15.77
C ARG A 22 21.25 4.94 15.80
N PRO A 23 21.09 3.82 16.53
CA PRO A 23 19.78 3.20 16.65
C PRO A 23 18.86 4.29 17.19
N LEU A 24 17.98 4.83 16.35
CA LEU A 24 16.86 5.61 16.85
C LEU A 24 16.16 4.65 17.80
N PRO A 25 15.94 5.03 19.07
CA PRO A 25 15.23 4.16 19.98
C PRO A 25 13.88 3.84 19.34
N TYR A 26 13.75 2.61 18.86
CA TYR A 26 12.51 2.12 18.29
C TYR A 26 11.59 1.86 19.48
N THR A 27 10.79 2.86 19.81
CA THR A 27 9.60 2.69 20.64
C THR A 27 8.48 2.24 19.73
N PRO A 28 8.00 0.99 19.83
CA PRO A 28 6.80 0.57 19.12
C PRO A 28 5.69 1.53 19.50
N THR A 29 5.07 2.20 18.53
CA THR A 29 3.83 2.92 18.78
C THR A 29 2.79 1.87 19.18
N PRO A 30 2.29 1.87 20.43
CA PRO A 30 1.33 0.87 20.84
C PRO A 30 0.09 0.99 19.95
N LEU A 31 -0.46 -0.15 19.53
CA LEU A 31 -1.74 -0.17 18.86
C LEU A 31 -2.79 0.44 19.80
N PRO A 32 -3.76 1.20 19.29
CA PRO A 32 -4.81 1.78 20.11
C PRO A 32 -5.57 0.66 20.85
N ALA A 33 -5.84 0.87 22.14
CA ALA A 33 -6.61 -0.07 22.93
C ALA A 33 -8.01 -0.23 22.32
N VAL A 34 -8.30 -1.40 21.74
CA VAL A 34 -9.60 -1.67 21.09
C VAL A 34 -10.75 -1.55 22.10
N ALA A 35 -10.49 -1.88 23.38
CA ALA A 35 -11.46 -1.75 24.47
C ALA A 35 -11.88 -0.30 24.79
N THR A 36 -11.13 0.72 24.36
CA THR A 36 -11.49 2.13 24.56
C THR A 36 -12.14 2.76 23.33
N GLN A 37 -12.41 1.98 22.27
CA GLN A 37 -13.09 2.47 21.08
C GLN A 37 -14.60 2.52 21.33
N GLU A 38 -15.07 3.66 21.82
CA GLU A 38 -16.49 3.94 22.05
C GLU A 38 -17.26 4.25 20.75
N ALA A 39 -16.56 4.58 19.66
CA ALA A 39 -17.14 5.26 18.51
C ALA A 39 -18.23 4.47 17.76
N THR A 40 -18.26 3.14 17.82
CA THR A 40 -19.28 2.34 17.11
C THR A 40 -20.51 2.04 17.99
N LEU A 41 -20.37 2.07 19.32
CA LEU A 41 -21.41 1.70 20.27
C LEU A 41 -22.04 2.90 20.99
N SER A 42 -21.33 4.04 21.03
CA SER A 42 -21.74 5.23 21.75
C SER A 42 -22.56 6.15 20.84
N THR A 43 -23.88 6.21 21.07
CA THR A 43 -24.82 7.05 20.30
C THR A 43 -24.58 8.55 20.43
N THR A 44 -23.75 8.98 21.40
CA THR A 44 -23.28 10.36 21.58
C THR A 44 -22.08 10.70 20.69
N VAL A 45 -21.35 9.69 20.20
CA VAL A 45 -20.19 9.85 19.31
C VAL A 45 -20.56 9.52 17.86
N VAL A 46 -21.46 8.57 17.66
CA VAL A 46 -22.02 8.22 16.35
C VAL A 46 -22.89 9.37 15.85
N SER A 47 -22.62 9.86 14.64
CA SER A 47 -23.50 10.81 13.97
C SER A 47 -24.88 10.18 13.75
N PRO A 48 -26.00 10.86 14.11
CA PRO A 48 -27.34 10.36 13.81
C PRO A 48 -27.67 10.45 12.32
N ILE A 49 -26.80 11.08 11.51
CA ILE A 49 -27.00 11.22 10.08
C ILE A 49 -26.74 9.88 9.43
N SER A 50 -27.82 9.24 8.96
CA SER A 50 -27.73 8.12 8.04
C SER A 50 -27.24 8.65 6.69
N HIS A 51 -26.04 8.24 6.30
CA HIS A 51 -25.53 8.53 4.97
C HIS A 51 -26.16 7.57 3.96
N PRO A 52 -26.56 8.05 2.77
CA PRO A 52 -26.94 7.16 1.67
C PRO A 52 -25.82 6.15 1.43
N ASN A 53 -26.21 4.89 1.15
CA ASN A 53 -25.24 3.86 0.82
C ASN A 53 -24.38 4.35 -0.37
N PRO A 54 -23.06 4.54 -0.21
CA PRO A 54 -22.21 5.02 -1.29
C PRO A 54 -22.11 4.03 -2.46
N LEU A 55 -22.52 2.77 -2.22
CA LEU A 55 -22.60 1.72 -3.23
C LEU A 55 -24.03 1.52 -3.75
N ALA A 56 -24.97 2.41 -3.45
CA ALA A 56 -26.31 2.35 -4.03
C ALA A 56 -26.21 2.42 -5.56
N GLY A 57 -26.73 1.40 -6.25
CA GLY A 57 -26.64 1.27 -7.71
C GLY A 57 -25.29 0.75 -8.24
N TYR A 58 -24.31 0.52 -7.37
CA TYR A 58 -23.06 -0.10 -7.78
C TYR A 58 -23.31 -1.57 -8.17
N THR A 59 -22.91 -1.93 -9.39
CA THR A 59 -22.87 -3.32 -9.84
C THR A 59 -21.41 -3.75 -9.98
N TYR A 60 -20.99 -4.71 -9.16
CA TYR A 60 -19.67 -5.32 -9.29
C TYR A 60 -19.55 -6.02 -10.64
N ARG A 61 -18.55 -5.64 -11.43
CA ARG A 61 -18.24 -6.25 -12.75
C ARG A 61 -16.91 -7.02 -12.78
N GLY A 62 -16.27 -7.15 -11.61
CA GLY A 62 -15.04 -7.92 -11.50
C GLY A 62 -15.29 -9.43 -11.62
N PRO A 63 -14.26 -10.22 -11.94
CA PRO A 63 -14.36 -11.67 -11.94
C PRO A 63 -14.61 -12.17 -10.51
N THR A 64 -15.70 -12.89 -10.30
CA THR A 64 -16.06 -13.50 -9.00
C THR A 64 -15.40 -14.85 -8.76
N GLY A 65 -14.61 -15.33 -9.72
CA GLY A 65 -13.87 -16.59 -9.67
C GLY A 65 -13.01 -16.78 -10.92
N PRO A 66 -12.29 -17.92 -11.01
CA PRO A 66 -11.53 -18.27 -12.20
C PRO A 66 -12.45 -18.32 -13.42
N ARG A 67 -12.14 -17.51 -14.43
CA ARG A 67 -12.83 -17.53 -15.72
C ARG A 67 -11.91 -18.15 -16.77
N ASP A 68 -12.48 -18.86 -17.73
CA ASP A 68 -11.72 -19.32 -18.88
C ASP A 68 -11.21 -18.11 -19.67
N TRP A 69 -9.91 -18.10 -19.93
CA TRP A 69 -9.23 -16.95 -20.55
C TRP A 69 -9.67 -16.73 -22.00
N ARG A 70 -10.11 -17.79 -22.71
CA ARG A 70 -10.58 -17.65 -24.10
C ARG A 70 -11.90 -16.87 -24.16
N THR A 71 -12.82 -17.15 -23.24
CA THR A 71 -14.08 -16.41 -23.12
C THR A 71 -13.81 -14.93 -22.84
N VAL A 72 -12.91 -14.62 -21.90
CA VAL A 72 -12.55 -13.23 -21.57
C VAL A 72 -11.93 -12.52 -22.77
N ASN A 73 -11.02 -13.17 -23.49
CA ASN A 73 -10.41 -12.56 -24.68
C ASN A 73 -11.41 -12.27 -25.79
N GLN A 74 -12.41 -13.13 -25.98
CA GLN A 74 -13.46 -12.88 -26.98
C GLN A 74 -14.31 -11.67 -26.58
N GLU A 75 -14.75 -11.60 -25.31
CA GLU A 75 -15.49 -10.46 -24.76
C GLU A 75 -14.73 -9.12 -24.89
N GLN A 76 -13.40 -9.15 -24.79
CA GLN A 76 -12.54 -7.96 -24.83
C GLN A 76 -11.98 -7.62 -26.22
N SER A 77 -12.29 -8.41 -27.25
CA SER A 77 -11.83 -8.14 -28.61
C SER A 77 -12.56 -6.93 -29.19
N GLU A 78 -11.85 -6.03 -29.87
CA GLU A 78 -12.33 -4.74 -30.39
C GLU A 78 -13.44 -4.83 -31.47
N GLY A 79 -13.98 -6.02 -31.73
CA GLY A 79 -15.05 -6.29 -32.71
C GLY A 79 -16.30 -6.93 -32.12
N ASN A 80 -16.46 -6.90 -30.79
CA ASN A 80 -17.67 -7.32 -30.07
C ASN A 80 -18.54 -6.11 -29.70
#